data_AF-A0A1K1QPE3-F1
#
_entry.id   AF-A0A1K1QPE3-F1
#
_cell.length_a   1.000
_cell.length_b   1.000
_cell.length_c   1.000
_cell.angle_alpha   90.00
_cell.angle_beta   90.00
_cell.angle_gamma   90.00
#
_symmetry.space_group_name_H-M   'P 1'
#
loop_
_entity.id
_entity.type
_entity.pdbx_description
1 polymer ?
#
loop_
_entity_poly.entity_id
_entity_poly.type
_entity_poly.pdbx_seq_one_letter_code
_entity_poly.pdbx_strand_id
1 'polypeptide(L)'
;MIKKSITTILIFTVIITTFLGCNKSDNNNTEPNEDIIKIEDAKLFDFPLFGITPISTDIIQPTIIDNKETVYGEINIVVPNNVSLSKIAATFTSNELNLSKFNVLPGNTSSLNYETQSHIYTVVNVLDESEELLHYTVNIKQEVIQTPPTLTVTDFKFEASKNSQLTNDVTIEKRVDDVNSQTIYLFVPTGTDFSNLTPTATFDAEEVFYTQDSSIAITDVNTAYPTTETSFDFAYPKRFIIVLRDDVNNTIKWVNVFVDVKNPVEIENTDITTSDITTTSSSTSFRAITTWKNVGNHILKFNLATTYENKIPTSDIDFITARRNFTSIGLAPKESADINVVVIKDLPVGEYKSTAVFHSKFANHEATADLIEPVKLNITTNVKN
;
A
#
# COMPACT_ATOMS: atom_id res chain seq x y z
N MET A 1 -21.68 24.26 -97.24
CA MET A 1 -20.72 23.29 -96.67
C MET A 1 -20.67 23.55 -95.17
N ILE A 2 -21.20 22.61 -94.36
CA ILE A 2 -21.17 22.55 -92.86
C ILE A 2 -21.96 23.69 -92.16
N LYS A 3 -22.84 23.51 -91.16
CA LYS A 3 -23.70 22.45 -90.61
C LYS A 3 -24.79 23.19 -89.79
N LYS A 4 -25.95 22.55 -89.66
CA LYS A 4 -27.13 22.81 -88.81
C LYS A 4 -26.97 23.64 -87.53
N SER A 5 -27.73 24.74 -87.47
CA SER A 5 -28.89 25.06 -86.58
C SER A 5 -28.90 24.73 -85.06
N ILE A 6 -29.50 25.69 -84.34
CA ILE A 6 -30.45 25.61 -83.18
C ILE A 6 -29.81 25.61 -81.76
N THR A 7 -30.23 26.36 -80.73
CA THR A 7 -31.27 27.39 -80.47
C THR A 7 -31.09 27.90 -79.01
N THR A 8 -31.26 29.22 -78.78
CA THR A 8 -31.89 29.89 -77.60
C THR A 8 -31.25 29.88 -76.19
N ILE A 9 -31.48 30.83 -75.26
CA ILE A 9 -32.44 31.96 -75.10
C ILE A 9 -31.93 32.92 -73.97
N LEU A 10 -32.28 34.22 -74.09
CA LEU A 10 -32.69 35.26 -73.08
C LEU A 10 -32.10 35.28 -71.64
N ILE A 11 -32.08 36.38 -70.87
CA ILE A 11 -32.36 37.83 -70.99
C ILE A 11 -31.67 38.47 -69.78
N PHE A 12 -31.18 39.71 -69.92
CA PHE A 12 -30.63 40.50 -68.83
C PHE A 12 -31.35 41.86 -68.75
N THR A 13 -31.80 42.26 -67.53
CA THR A 13 -31.75 43.63 -66.95
C THR A 13 -32.61 44.78 -67.57
N VAL A 14 -33.10 45.86 -66.91
CA VAL A 14 -32.70 46.63 -65.69
C VAL A 14 -33.69 47.80 -65.41
N ILE A 15 -33.82 48.21 -64.12
CA ILE A 15 -34.05 49.56 -63.46
C ILE A 15 -35.37 50.33 -63.81
N ILE A 16 -36.11 51.01 -62.92
CA ILE A 16 -35.81 52.26 -62.19
C ILE A 16 -36.83 52.52 -61.05
N THR A 17 -36.31 53.02 -59.92
CA THR A 17 -36.97 53.58 -58.74
C THR A 17 -37.54 55.00 -58.96
N THR A 18 -38.69 55.31 -58.37
CA THR A 18 -39.05 56.69 -57.94
C THR A 18 -39.87 56.66 -56.66
N PHE A 19 -39.62 57.63 -55.79
CA PHE A 19 -40.22 57.84 -54.47
C PHE A 19 -41.33 58.91 -54.52
N LEU A 20 -42.14 58.92 -53.43
CA LEU A 20 -42.95 60.00 -52.82
C LEU A 20 -44.47 60.00 -53.10
N GLY A 21 -45.23 59.89 -52.00
CA GLY A 21 -46.65 60.25 -51.95
C GLY A 21 -47.40 59.68 -50.74
N CYS A 22 -47.25 60.31 -49.58
CA CYS A 22 -47.96 59.99 -48.34
C CYS A 22 -49.43 60.49 -48.40
N ASN A 23 -50.42 59.62 -48.19
CA ASN A 23 -51.58 59.92 -47.33
C ASN A 23 -52.58 58.76 -47.15
N LYS A 24 -52.81 58.47 -45.86
CA LYS A 24 -54.08 58.11 -45.20
C LYS A 24 -54.52 56.63 -45.07
N SER A 25 -54.90 56.39 -43.80
CA SER A 25 -55.79 55.39 -43.19
C SER A 25 -55.26 53.98 -42.97
N ASP A 26 -54.72 53.80 -41.76
CA ASP A 26 -55.09 52.78 -40.77
C ASP A 26 -55.85 51.56 -41.29
N ASN A 27 -55.12 50.45 -41.37
CA ASN A 27 -55.66 49.17 -40.94
C ASN A 27 -54.53 48.37 -40.31
N ASN A 28 -54.39 48.53 -38.99
CA ASN A 28 -53.61 47.64 -38.14
C ASN A 28 -54.25 46.25 -38.18
N ASN A 29 -53.84 45.43 -39.15
CA ASN A 29 -53.73 44.00 -38.90
C ASN A 29 -52.36 43.79 -38.25
N THR A 30 -52.31 43.99 -36.94
CA THR A 30 -51.24 43.43 -36.12
C THR A 30 -51.39 41.91 -36.24
N GLU A 31 -50.52 41.29 -37.03
CA GLU A 31 -50.23 39.86 -36.86
C GLU A 31 -49.89 39.63 -35.38
N PRO A 32 -50.37 38.54 -34.77
CA PRO A 32 -50.04 38.25 -33.39
C PRO A 32 -48.51 38.17 -33.29
N ASN A 33 -47.96 38.98 -32.40
CA ASN A 33 -46.55 38.96 -32.01
C ASN A 33 -46.16 37.49 -31.76
N GLU A 34 -45.30 36.93 -32.61
CA GLU A 34 -44.67 35.63 -32.33
C GLU A 34 -44.08 35.75 -30.92
N ASP A 35 -44.48 34.86 -30.01
CA ASP A 35 -43.94 34.80 -28.67
C ASP A 35 -42.43 34.59 -28.80
N ILE A 36 -41.64 35.67 -28.70
CA ILE A 36 -40.18 35.59 -28.73
C ILE A 36 -39.77 34.73 -27.55
N ILE A 37 -39.28 33.52 -27.84
CA ILE A 37 -38.80 32.58 -26.83
C ILE A 37 -37.62 33.22 -26.10
N LYS A 38 -37.77 33.37 -24.79
CA LYS A 38 -36.66 33.75 -23.91
C LYS A 38 -35.88 32.49 -23.58
N ILE A 39 -34.66 32.39 -24.08
CA ILE A 39 -33.81 31.20 -23.93
C ILE A 39 -33.44 30.92 -22.48
N GLU A 40 -33.49 31.94 -21.62
CA GLU A 40 -33.31 31.83 -20.17
C GLU A 40 -34.36 30.92 -19.51
N ASP A 41 -35.59 30.87 -20.06
CA ASP A 41 -36.66 30.01 -19.56
C ASP A 41 -36.44 28.53 -19.91
N ALA A 42 -35.46 28.22 -20.76
CA ALA A 42 -35.10 26.86 -21.19
C ALA A 42 -34.05 26.20 -20.27
N LYS A 43 -33.61 26.87 -19.20
CA LYS A 43 -32.63 26.31 -18.25
C LYS A 43 -33.20 25.09 -17.50
N LEU A 44 -32.34 24.09 -17.31
CA LEU A 44 -32.67 22.89 -16.54
C LEU A 44 -32.35 23.13 -15.07
N PHE A 45 -33.33 22.93 -14.20
CA PHE A 45 -33.12 23.09 -12.75
C PHE A 45 -32.80 21.78 -12.03
N ASP A 46 -33.02 20.65 -12.68
CA ASP A 46 -32.65 19.32 -12.20
C ASP A 46 -32.43 18.38 -13.40
N PHE A 47 -31.79 17.23 -13.15
CA PHE A 47 -31.54 16.18 -14.13
C PHE A 47 -31.90 14.80 -13.56
N PRO A 48 -33.19 14.47 -13.49
CA PRO A 48 -33.66 13.18 -12.98
C PRO A 48 -33.28 12.01 -13.89
N LEU A 49 -32.78 10.94 -13.28
CA LEU A 49 -32.48 9.67 -13.95
C LEU A 49 -33.61 8.65 -13.76
N PHE A 50 -33.93 7.88 -14.79
CA PHE A 50 -34.99 6.88 -14.72
C PHE A 50 -34.60 5.72 -13.80
N GLY A 51 -35.34 5.55 -12.69
CA GLY A 51 -35.16 4.42 -11.78
C GLY A 51 -33.84 4.43 -11.00
N ILE A 52 -33.11 5.54 -11.01
CA ILE A 52 -31.84 5.72 -10.32
C ILE A 52 -31.94 6.97 -9.46
N THR A 53 -31.69 6.81 -8.16
CA THR A 53 -31.54 7.94 -7.24
C THR A 53 -30.07 8.32 -7.18
N PRO A 54 -29.65 9.50 -7.66
CA PRO A 54 -28.27 9.96 -7.55
C PRO A 54 -27.87 10.20 -6.09
N ILE A 55 -26.59 10.05 -5.80
CA ILE A 55 -25.97 10.47 -4.54
C ILE A 55 -25.80 11.99 -4.54
N SER A 56 -25.39 12.55 -5.69
CA SER A 56 -25.27 13.99 -5.88
C SER A 56 -25.46 14.35 -7.35
N THR A 57 -26.07 15.52 -7.58
CA THR A 57 -26.21 16.15 -8.89
C THR A 57 -25.74 17.60 -8.76
N ASP A 58 -24.78 18.00 -9.59
CA ASP A 58 -24.29 19.37 -9.69
C ASP A 58 -24.56 19.91 -11.10
N ILE A 59 -25.22 21.06 -11.20
CA ILE A 59 -25.64 21.67 -12.46
C ILE A 59 -25.04 23.06 -12.57
N ILE A 60 -24.14 23.22 -13.54
CA ILE A 60 -23.59 24.50 -13.97
C ILE A 60 -24.41 24.97 -15.17
N GLN A 61 -25.10 26.09 -15.01
CA GLN A 61 -25.98 26.65 -16.04
C GLN A 61 -25.17 27.17 -17.25
N PRO A 62 -25.71 27.07 -18.48
CA PRO A 62 -25.11 27.67 -19.67
C PRO A 62 -25.00 29.19 -19.55
N THR A 63 -24.00 29.77 -20.21
CA THR A 63 -23.85 31.24 -20.29
C THR A 63 -24.60 31.79 -21.49
N ILE A 64 -25.55 32.70 -21.23
CA ILE A 64 -26.40 33.32 -22.26
C ILE A 64 -26.08 34.81 -22.35
N ILE A 65 -25.84 35.29 -23.58
CA ILE A 65 -25.62 36.71 -23.90
C ILE A 65 -26.49 37.05 -25.12
N ASP A 66 -27.24 38.14 -25.05
CA ASP A 66 -28.15 38.59 -26.12
C ASP A 66 -29.11 37.51 -26.64
N ASN A 67 -29.69 36.72 -25.71
CA ASN A 67 -30.60 35.60 -25.99
C ASN A 67 -29.98 34.49 -26.87
N LYS A 68 -28.64 34.32 -26.80
CA LYS A 68 -27.90 33.23 -27.44
C LYS A 68 -26.96 32.56 -26.46
N GLU A 69 -26.84 31.24 -26.57
CA GLU A 69 -25.84 30.49 -25.81
C GLU A 69 -24.43 30.81 -26.29
N THR A 70 -23.53 31.03 -25.33
CA THR A 70 -22.10 31.28 -25.59
C THR A 70 -21.19 30.23 -24.97
N VAL A 71 -21.66 29.53 -23.93
CA VAL A 71 -20.95 28.45 -23.25
C VAL A 71 -21.99 27.44 -22.78
N TYR A 72 -21.73 26.15 -23.02
CA TYR A 72 -22.62 25.05 -22.63
C TYR A 72 -22.66 24.93 -21.10
N GLY A 73 -23.78 24.43 -20.60
CA GLY A 73 -23.88 23.98 -19.22
C GLY A 73 -23.15 22.64 -18.99
N GLU A 74 -22.95 22.31 -17.72
CA GLU A 74 -22.37 21.03 -17.31
C GLU A 74 -23.25 20.41 -16.22
N ILE A 75 -23.44 19.10 -16.29
CA ILE A 75 -24.19 18.33 -15.30
C ILE A 75 -23.33 17.16 -14.85
N ASN A 76 -22.94 17.18 -13.58
CA ASN A 76 -22.10 16.15 -12.97
C ASN A 76 -22.92 15.35 -11.96
N ILE A 77 -23.12 14.06 -12.25
CA ILE A 77 -23.95 13.15 -11.45
C ILE A 77 -23.08 12.04 -10.88
N VAL A 78 -23.24 11.77 -9.59
CA VAL A 78 -22.67 10.60 -8.92
C VAL A 78 -23.80 9.63 -8.58
N VAL A 79 -23.69 8.39 -9.07
CA VAL A 79 -24.66 7.32 -8.80
C VAL A 79 -24.04 6.22 -7.92
N PRO A 80 -24.84 5.43 -7.21
CA PRO A 80 -24.34 4.29 -6.45
C PRO A 80 -23.51 3.32 -7.31
N ASN A 81 -22.52 2.66 -6.70
CA ASN A 81 -21.56 1.81 -7.42
C ASN A 81 -22.20 0.60 -8.13
N ASN A 82 -23.39 0.19 -7.70
CA ASN A 82 -24.12 -0.96 -8.23
C ASN A 82 -24.95 -0.59 -9.47
N VAL A 83 -25.01 0.69 -9.84
CA VAL A 83 -25.74 1.17 -11.03
C VAL A 83 -24.89 0.96 -12.27
N SER A 84 -25.44 0.26 -13.27
CA SER A 84 -24.79 0.06 -14.56
C SER A 84 -24.86 1.34 -15.41
N LEU A 85 -23.69 1.86 -15.82
CA LEU A 85 -23.60 3.07 -16.66
C LEU A 85 -23.88 2.81 -18.15
N SER A 86 -23.97 1.54 -18.58
CA SER A 86 -24.16 1.17 -20.00
C SER A 86 -25.51 1.58 -20.60
N LYS A 87 -26.53 1.83 -19.76
CA LYS A 87 -27.89 2.12 -20.20
C LYS A 87 -28.61 3.04 -19.20
N ILE A 88 -28.24 4.32 -19.21
CA ILE A 88 -28.87 5.35 -18.38
C ILE A 88 -29.84 6.16 -19.23
N ALA A 89 -31.05 6.37 -18.72
CA ALA A 89 -32.04 7.26 -19.31
C ALA A 89 -32.35 8.42 -18.36
N ALA A 90 -32.58 9.62 -18.90
CA ALA A 90 -33.10 10.76 -18.16
C ALA A 90 -34.64 10.77 -18.20
N THR A 91 -35.30 11.42 -17.24
CA THR A 91 -36.77 11.50 -17.20
C THR A 91 -37.24 12.90 -16.80
N PHE A 92 -37.32 13.80 -17.77
CA PHE A 92 -37.78 15.16 -17.56
C PHE A 92 -39.31 15.22 -17.45
N THR A 93 -39.78 16.02 -16.50
CA THR A 93 -41.17 16.39 -16.29
C THR A 93 -41.32 17.91 -16.35
N SER A 94 -42.55 18.41 -16.20
CA SER A 94 -42.81 19.87 -16.17
C SER A 94 -42.19 20.59 -14.97
N ASN A 95 -41.63 19.87 -14.00
CA ASN A 95 -40.95 20.45 -12.85
C ASN A 95 -39.53 20.92 -13.22
N GLU A 96 -38.85 20.18 -14.10
CA GLU A 96 -37.47 20.46 -14.47
C GLU A 96 -37.37 21.41 -15.68
N LEU A 97 -38.38 21.36 -16.56
CA LEU A 97 -38.45 22.16 -17.78
C LEU A 97 -39.91 22.38 -18.18
N ASN A 98 -40.27 23.55 -18.71
CA ASN A 98 -41.62 23.76 -19.23
C ASN A 98 -41.84 22.98 -20.55
N LEU A 99 -42.29 21.73 -20.42
CA LEU A 99 -42.51 20.81 -21.55
C LEU A 99 -43.61 21.25 -22.53
N SER A 100 -44.37 22.31 -22.23
CA SER A 100 -45.31 22.92 -23.20
C SER A 100 -44.63 23.87 -24.18
N LYS A 101 -43.37 24.25 -23.91
CA LYS A 101 -42.56 25.17 -24.72
C LYS A 101 -41.26 24.55 -25.21
N PHE A 102 -40.68 23.66 -24.41
CA PHE A 102 -39.35 23.11 -24.64
C PHE A 102 -39.37 21.58 -24.61
N ASN A 103 -38.41 20.97 -25.30
CA ASN A 103 -38.12 19.55 -25.22
C ASN A 103 -36.61 19.36 -24.97
N VAL A 104 -36.19 18.16 -24.54
CA VAL A 104 -34.77 17.81 -24.37
C VAL A 104 -34.42 16.64 -25.26
N LEU A 105 -33.33 16.76 -26.01
CA LEU A 105 -32.76 15.72 -26.85
C LEU A 105 -31.38 15.33 -26.32
N PRO A 106 -31.05 14.04 -26.14
CA PRO A 106 -31.93 12.89 -26.30
C PRO A 106 -33.01 12.83 -25.20
N GLY A 107 -34.24 12.48 -25.59
CA GLY A 107 -35.41 12.58 -24.73
C GLY A 107 -35.62 11.40 -23.77
N ASN A 108 -36.78 11.39 -23.10
CA ASN A 108 -37.10 10.47 -22.00
C ASN A 108 -37.10 8.96 -22.34
N THR A 109 -37.06 8.59 -23.61
CA THR A 109 -37.02 7.19 -24.07
C THR A 109 -35.64 6.72 -24.51
N SER A 110 -34.67 7.63 -24.56
CA SER A 110 -33.31 7.34 -24.98
C SER A 110 -32.48 6.85 -23.80
N SER A 111 -31.76 5.75 -24.00
CA SER A 111 -30.75 5.29 -23.06
C SER A 111 -29.36 5.44 -23.67
N LEU A 112 -28.42 5.98 -22.92
CA LEU A 112 -27.04 6.23 -23.34
C LEU A 112 -26.05 5.46 -22.44
N ASN A 113 -24.86 5.18 -22.99
CA ASN A 113 -23.77 4.53 -22.27
C ASN A 113 -22.77 5.57 -21.75
N TYR A 114 -22.66 5.71 -20.43
CA TYR A 114 -21.75 6.63 -19.73
C TYR A 114 -20.47 5.97 -19.19
N GLU A 115 -20.17 4.73 -19.56
CA GLU A 115 -19.00 4.00 -19.05
C GLU A 115 -17.66 4.66 -19.41
N THR A 116 -17.58 5.29 -20.59
CA THR A 116 -16.32 5.84 -21.12
C THR A 116 -16.44 7.26 -21.67
N GLN A 117 -17.64 7.82 -21.75
CA GLN A 117 -17.87 9.12 -22.37
C GLN A 117 -19.02 9.89 -21.72
N SER A 118 -18.92 11.22 -21.79
CA SER A 118 -20.01 12.14 -21.51
C SER A 118 -20.93 12.28 -22.73
N HIS A 119 -22.16 12.75 -22.51
CA HIS A 119 -23.13 12.97 -23.58
C HIS A 119 -23.66 14.40 -23.53
N ILE A 120 -24.04 14.93 -24.69
CA ILE A 120 -24.63 16.26 -24.79
C ILE A 120 -26.16 16.13 -24.80
N TYR A 121 -26.82 16.92 -23.96
CA TYR A 121 -28.26 17.10 -23.94
C TYR A 121 -28.58 18.50 -24.45
N THR A 122 -29.43 18.59 -25.46
CA THR A 122 -29.86 19.84 -26.09
C THR A 122 -31.30 20.12 -25.71
N VAL A 123 -31.56 21.30 -25.15
CA VAL A 123 -32.91 21.83 -24.98
C VAL A 123 -33.30 22.51 -26.29
N VAL A 124 -34.46 22.15 -26.84
CA VAL A 124 -34.98 22.62 -28.13
C VAL A 124 -36.39 23.20 -27.96
N ASN A 125 -36.84 23.96 -28.96
CA ASN A 125 -38.23 24.40 -29.04
C ASN A 125 -39.15 23.21 -29.37
N VAL A 126 -40.26 23.04 -28.63
CA VAL A 126 -41.18 21.91 -28.85
C VAL A 126 -41.95 22.01 -30.17
N LEU A 127 -42.10 23.23 -30.71
CA LEU A 127 -42.77 23.48 -31.99
C LEU A 127 -41.83 23.34 -33.19
N ASP A 128 -40.52 23.47 -32.97
CA ASP A 128 -39.45 23.29 -33.96
C ASP A 128 -38.19 22.73 -33.29
N GLU A 129 -38.05 21.40 -33.28
CA GLU A 129 -36.91 20.72 -32.64
C GLU A 129 -35.57 20.97 -33.38
N SER A 130 -35.59 21.62 -34.55
CA SER A 130 -34.35 22.04 -35.23
C SER A 130 -33.77 23.34 -34.64
N GLU A 131 -34.55 24.07 -33.84
CA GLU A 131 -34.09 25.23 -33.09
C GLU A 131 -33.46 24.78 -31.77
N GLU A 132 -32.13 24.62 -31.78
CA GLU A 132 -31.32 24.33 -30.59
C GLU A 132 -31.19 25.59 -29.72
N LEU A 133 -31.57 25.47 -28.44
CA LEU A 133 -31.62 26.60 -27.51
C LEU A 133 -30.44 26.55 -26.53
N LEU A 134 -30.30 25.45 -25.79
CA LEU A 134 -29.24 25.29 -24.78
C LEU A 134 -28.64 23.90 -24.85
N HIS A 135 -27.39 23.77 -24.45
CA HIS A 135 -26.66 22.52 -24.41
C HIS A 135 -26.09 22.26 -23.02
N TYR A 136 -26.14 21.00 -22.59
CA TYR A 136 -25.55 20.52 -21.35
C TYR A 136 -24.65 19.32 -21.63
N THR A 137 -23.40 19.40 -21.18
CA THR A 137 -22.52 18.23 -21.14
C THR A 137 -22.81 17.45 -19.87
N VAL A 138 -23.34 16.24 -19.99
CA VAL A 138 -23.73 15.38 -18.88
C VAL A 138 -22.66 14.32 -18.65
N ASN A 139 -22.14 14.29 -17.43
CA ASN A 139 -21.19 13.31 -16.94
C ASN A 139 -21.80 12.54 -15.77
N ILE A 140 -21.84 11.21 -15.88
CA ILE A 140 -22.36 10.33 -14.84
C ILE A 140 -21.26 9.36 -14.46
N LYS A 141 -20.87 9.36 -13.18
CA LYS A 141 -19.88 8.44 -12.63
C LYS A 141 -20.45 7.66 -11.46
N GLN A 142 -19.93 6.46 -11.26
CA GLN A 142 -20.18 5.71 -10.04
C GLN A 142 -19.45 6.35 -8.86
N GLU A 143 -20.01 6.23 -7.66
CA GLU A 143 -19.29 6.51 -6.43
C GLU A 143 -18.04 5.61 -6.34
N VAL A 144 -16.98 6.14 -5.73
CA VAL A 144 -15.80 5.34 -5.41
C VAL A 144 -16.10 4.61 -4.10
N ILE A 145 -16.21 3.29 -4.13
CA ILE A 145 -16.22 2.49 -2.90
C ILE A 145 -14.82 2.61 -2.28
N GLN A 146 -14.72 3.23 -1.11
CA GLN A 146 -13.50 3.11 -0.32
C GLN A 146 -13.40 1.68 0.18
N THR A 147 -12.42 0.93 -0.33
CA THR A 147 -12.07 -0.36 0.24
C THR A 147 -11.51 -0.10 1.65
N PRO A 148 -12.03 -0.74 2.70
CA PRO A 148 -11.48 -0.60 4.04
C PRO A 148 -9.98 -0.93 4.03
N PRO A 149 -9.13 -0.13 4.71
CA PRO A 149 -7.71 -0.40 4.77
C PRO A 149 -7.45 -1.78 5.39
N THR A 150 -6.42 -2.49 4.92
CA THR A 150 -6.07 -3.80 5.50
C THR A 150 -5.45 -3.69 6.89
N LEU A 151 -5.03 -2.47 7.28
CA LEU A 151 -4.28 -2.14 8.48
C LEU A 151 -2.99 -2.95 8.55
N THR A 152 -2.17 -2.83 7.51
CA THR A 152 -0.88 -3.54 7.43
C THR A 152 0.29 -2.62 7.09
N VAL A 153 1.50 -3.06 7.47
CA VAL A 153 2.76 -2.50 6.95
C VAL A 153 3.08 -3.22 5.64
N THR A 154 2.96 -2.51 4.53
CA THR A 154 3.16 -3.08 3.19
C THR A 154 4.65 -3.26 2.87
N ASP A 155 5.49 -2.30 3.24
CA ASP A 155 6.95 -2.36 3.14
C ASP A 155 7.59 -1.77 4.40
N PHE A 156 8.74 -2.34 4.80
CA PHE A 156 9.59 -1.81 5.85
C PHE A 156 11.03 -2.20 5.55
N LYS A 157 11.93 -1.22 5.51
CA LYS A 157 13.34 -1.47 5.20
C LYS A 157 14.26 -0.43 5.80
N PHE A 158 15.51 -0.80 5.98
CA PHE A 158 16.61 0.12 6.21
C PHE A 158 17.38 0.29 4.90
N GLU A 159 17.22 1.45 4.26
CA GLU A 159 17.93 1.76 3.01
C GLU A 159 19.40 2.09 3.32
N ALA A 160 20.33 1.55 2.53
CA ALA A 160 21.76 1.81 2.69
C ALA A 160 22.09 3.29 2.49
N SER A 161 21.36 3.98 1.61
CA SER A 161 21.49 5.42 1.37
C SER A 161 21.18 6.28 2.61
N LYS A 162 20.32 5.80 3.52
CA LYS A 162 19.90 6.48 4.76
C LYS A 162 20.66 5.99 5.99
N ASN A 163 21.40 4.90 5.87
CA ASN A 163 22.10 4.23 6.96
C ASN A 163 23.52 3.88 6.50
N SER A 164 24.48 4.79 6.73
CA SER A 164 25.86 4.66 6.22
C SER A 164 26.63 3.41 6.68
N GLN A 165 26.13 2.73 7.70
CA GLN A 165 26.64 1.47 8.23
C GLN A 165 26.21 0.24 7.42
N LEU A 166 25.24 0.37 6.53
CA LEU A 166 24.73 -0.72 5.70
C LEU A 166 25.36 -0.66 4.31
N THR A 167 25.79 -1.82 3.81
CA THR A 167 26.32 -1.97 2.44
C THR A 167 25.23 -2.23 1.41
N ASN A 168 24.09 -2.78 1.85
CA ASN A 168 22.91 -3.05 1.03
C ASN A 168 21.66 -2.72 1.86
N ASP A 169 20.54 -2.50 1.18
CA ASP A 169 19.25 -2.35 1.84
C ASP A 169 18.91 -3.61 2.64
N VAL A 170 18.36 -3.41 3.84
CA VAL A 170 17.85 -4.50 4.69
C VAL A 170 16.34 -4.46 4.65
N THR A 171 15.73 -5.52 4.11
CA THR A 171 14.27 -5.66 3.98
C THR A 171 13.72 -6.68 4.98
N ILE A 172 12.39 -6.81 5.03
CA ILE A 172 11.73 -7.83 5.85
C ILE A 172 12.10 -9.23 5.35
N GLU A 173 12.74 -10.02 6.21
CA GLU A 173 13.08 -11.42 5.97
C GLU A 173 11.88 -12.34 6.23
N LYS A 174 11.12 -12.06 7.30
CA LYS A 174 9.97 -12.88 7.73
C LYS A 174 8.86 -12.04 8.32
N ARG A 175 7.62 -12.43 8.04
CA ARG A 175 6.40 -11.90 8.67
C ARG A 175 5.72 -13.03 9.43
N VAL A 176 5.20 -12.72 10.61
CA VAL A 176 4.37 -13.62 11.41
C VAL A 176 3.12 -12.87 11.78
N ASP A 177 2.00 -13.32 11.22
CA ASP A 177 0.70 -12.71 11.43
C ASP A 177 -0.05 -13.39 12.58
N ASP A 178 -0.78 -12.58 13.34
CA ASP A 178 -1.75 -12.94 14.35
C ASP A 178 -3.02 -12.11 14.12
N VAL A 179 -4.11 -12.40 14.82
CA VAL A 179 -5.44 -11.82 14.58
C VAL A 179 -5.41 -10.29 14.53
N ASN A 180 -4.75 -9.66 15.52
CA ASN A 180 -4.66 -8.21 15.64
C ASN A 180 -3.22 -7.69 15.58
N SER A 181 -2.24 -8.56 15.37
CA SER A 181 -0.83 -8.19 15.42
C SER A 181 0.00 -8.85 14.34
N GLN A 182 1.09 -8.20 13.96
CA GLN A 182 2.11 -8.79 13.12
C GLN A 182 3.47 -8.60 13.80
N THR A 183 4.39 -9.53 13.58
CA THR A 183 5.81 -9.31 13.84
C THR A 183 6.57 -9.38 12.52
N ILE A 184 7.35 -8.35 12.24
CA ILE A 184 8.26 -8.32 11.09
C ILE A 184 9.69 -8.47 11.59
N TYR A 185 10.47 -9.33 10.91
CA TYR A 185 11.85 -9.64 11.26
C TYR A 185 12.78 -9.09 10.19
N LEU A 186 13.71 -8.23 10.60
CA LEU A 186 14.76 -7.66 9.76
C LEU A 186 16.12 -8.07 10.32
N PHE A 187 17.02 -8.51 9.44
CA PHE A 187 18.37 -8.89 9.84
C PHE A 187 19.43 -7.98 9.21
N VAL A 188 20.08 -7.19 10.06
CA VAL A 188 21.16 -6.28 9.68
C VAL A 188 22.53 -6.98 9.76
N PRO A 189 23.57 -6.45 9.08
CA PRO A 189 24.92 -6.99 9.20
C PRO A 189 25.47 -6.92 10.63
N THR A 190 26.35 -7.86 10.98
CA THR A 190 27.09 -7.83 12.25
C THR A 190 27.87 -6.52 12.40
N GLY A 191 27.81 -5.90 13.58
CA GLY A 191 28.47 -4.63 13.86
C GLY A 191 27.61 -3.39 13.60
N THR A 192 26.37 -3.55 13.12
CA THR A 192 25.40 -2.45 13.02
C THR A 192 25.10 -1.86 14.40
N ASP A 193 25.11 -0.53 14.49
CA ASP A 193 24.62 0.26 15.61
C ASP A 193 23.09 0.37 15.55
N PHE A 194 22.42 -0.36 16.45
CA PHE A 194 20.97 -0.38 16.59
C PHE A 194 20.38 0.92 17.17
N SER A 195 21.20 1.81 17.73
CA SER A 195 20.71 3.02 18.40
C SER A 195 20.31 4.14 17.44
N ASN A 196 20.67 4.02 16.16
CA ASN A 196 20.47 5.04 15.16
C ASN A 196 20.21 4.42 13.78
N LEU A 197 19.00 3.88 13.60
CA LEU A 197 18.55 3.34 12.32
C LEU A 197 17.37 4.16 11.78
N THR A 198 17.44 4.52 10.51
CA THR A 198 16.41 5.28 9.79
C THR A 198 15.63 4.33 8.89
N PRO A 199 14.43 3.88 9.30
CA PRO A 199 13.58 3.02 8.48
C PRO A 199 12.86 3.82 7.39
N THR A 200 12.52 3.13 6.31
CA THR A 200 11.52 3.55 5.34
C THR A 200 10.38 2.55 5.39
N ALA A 201 9.17 3.04 5.63
CA ALA A 201 7.99 2.21 5.83
C ALA A 201 6.82 2.73 5.00
N THR A 202 6.03 1.82 4.45
CA THR A 202 4.78 2.11 3.77
C THR A 202 3.64 1.36 4.44
N PHE A 203 2.47 2.00 4.51
CA PHE A 203 1.34 1.54 5.29
C PHE A 203 0.08 1.50 4.41
N ASP A 204 -0.80 0.56 4.72
CA ASP A 204 -2.18 0.57 4.26
C ASP A 204 -3.09 0.80 5.47
N ALA A 205 -3.21 2.06 5.87
CA ALA A 205 -3.99 2.54 7.01
C ALA A 205 -4.31 4.04 6.87
N GLU A 206 -5.40 4.49 7.49
CA GLU A 206 -5.77 5.91 7.54
C GLU A 206 -4.87 6.68 8.53
N GLU A 207 -4.67 6.11 9.72
CA GLU A 207 -3.80 6.68 10.74
C GLU A 207 -2.72 5.70 11.18
N VAL A 208 -1.51 6.22 11.34
CA VAL A 208 -0.32 5.45 11.73
C VAL A 208 0.35 6.13 12.92
N PHE A 209 0.50 5.37 13.99
CA PHE A 209 1.19 5.77 15.21
C PHE A 209 2.35 4.83 15.51
N TYR A 210 3.21 5.21 16.45
CA TYR A 210 4.26 4.33 16.94
C TYR A 210 4.56 4.57 18.41
N THR A 211 5.23 3.59 19.02
CA THR A 211 5.84 3.73 20.34
C THR A 211 7.13 2.92 20.42
N GLN A 212 8.09 3.44 21.19
CA GLN A 212 9.24 2.66 21.65
C GLN A 212 9.14 2.23 23.13
N ASP A 213 8.09 2.68 23.80
CA ASP A 213 7.80 2.41 25.20
C ASP A 213 6.83 1.23 25.31
N SER A 214 7.33 0.12 25.87
CA SER A 214 6.56 -1.09 26.08
C SER A 214 5.57 -1.01 27.24
N SER A 215 5.59 0.06 28.04
CA SER A 215 4.67 0.27 29.16
C SER A 215 3.33 0.87 28.73
N ILE A 216 3.27 1.47 27.53
CA ILE A 216 2.06 2.06 26.98
C ILE A 216 1.19 0.95 26.38
N ALA A 217 -0.09 0.89 26.75
CA ALA A 217 -1.04 -0.02 26.13
C ALA A 217 -1.26 0.35 24.66
N ILE A 218 -1.43 -0.64 23.78
CA ILE A 218 -1.57 -0.42 22.32
C ILE A 218 -2.71 0.56 21.98
N THR A 219 -3.80 0.53 22.75
CA THR A 219 -4.95 1.44 22.61
C THR A 219 -4.62 2.90 22.92
N ASP A 220 -3.58 3.15 23.70
CA ASP A 220 -3.23 4.47 24.22
C ASP A 220 -2.07 5.11 23.44
N VAL A 221 -1.49 4.39 22.47
CA VAL A 221 -0.42 4.88 21.60
C VAL A 221 -0.96 5.97 20.67
N ASN A 222 -0.50 7.21 20.85
CA ASN A 222 -1.00 8.38 20.12
C ASN A 222 0.12 9.22 19.47
N THR A 223 1.36 8.76 19.51
CA THR A 223 2.47 9.45 18.83
C THR A 223 2.45 9.10 17.35
N ALA A 224 2.12 10.08 16.50
CA ALA A 224 2.03 9.87 15.06
C ALA A 224 3.36 9.37 14.47
N TYR A 225 3.29 8.43 13.53
CA TYR A 225 4.47 7.99 12.78
C TYR A 225 5.02 9.18 11.96
N PRO A 226 6.33 9.47 12.02
CA PRO A 226 6.86 10.67 11.39
C PRO A 226 6.72 10.61 9.86
N THR A 227 6.38 11.75 9.27
CA THR A 227 6.29 11.93 7.81
C THR A 227 7.62 12.33 7.18
N THR A 228 8.62 12.67 8.01
CA THR A 228 9.99 13.01 7.59
C THR A 228 10.97 11.93 8.03
N GLU A 229 12.11 11.85 7.35
CA GLU A 229 13.20 10.95 7.72
C GLU A 229 13.59 11.13 9.19
N THR A 230 13.43 10.06 9.97
CA THR A 230 13.65 10.07 11.42
C THR A 230 14.38 8.79 11.79
N SER A 231 15.45 8.94 12.57
CA SER A 231 16.18 7.83 13.16
C SER A 231 15.53 7.36 14.45
N PHE A 232 15.56 6.05 14.70
CA PHE A 232 15.07 5.45 15.93
C PHE A 232 16.11 4.56 16.58
N ASP A 233 15.95 4.36 17.89
CA ASP A 233 16.78 3.47 18.68
C ASP A 233 16.13 2.09 18.82
N PHE A 234 16.55 1.14 17.99
CA PHE A 234 16.11 -0.25 18.02
C PHE A 234 16.93 -1.10 19.01
N ALA A 235 17.85 -0.52 19.79
CA ALA A 235 18.67 -1.28 20.71
C ALA A 235 17.82 -1.90 21.83
N TYR A 236 17.97 -3.21 22.03
CA TYR A 236 17.32 -3.91 23.14
C TYR A 236 17.72 -3.26 24.49
N PRO A 237 16.80 -3.10 25.44
CA PRO A 237 15.46 -3.70 25.53
C PRO A 237 14.32 -2.87 24.93
N LYS A 238 14.61 -1.81 24.15
CA LYS A 238 13.55 -1.01 23.53
C LYS A 238 12.75 -1.86 22.56
N ARG A 239 11.47 -1.52 22.44
CA ARG A 239 10.60 -2.09 21.40
C ARG A 239 10.42 -1.04 20.32
N PHE A 240 9.94 -1.47 19.17
CA PHE A 240 9.43 -0.56 18.15
C PHE A 240 8.12 -1.15 17.65
N ILE A 241 7.02 -0.48 18.01
CA ILE A 241 5.67 -0.95 17.71
C ILE A 241 5.00 0.13 16.87
N ILE A 242 4.47 -0.28 15.71
CA ILE A 242 3.67 0.55 14.83
C ILE A 242 2.21 0.20 15.10
N VAL A 243 1.35 1.19 15.25
CA VAL A 243 -0.09 1.02 15.48
C VAL A 243 -0.83 1.62 14.30
N LEU A 244 -1.72 0.83 13.71
CA LEU A 244 -2.49 1.15 12.52
C LEU A 244 -3.96 1.21 12.93
N ARG A 245 -4.61 2.35 12.67
CA ARG A 245 -6.02 2.57 13.04
C ARG A 245 -6.87 2.86 11.82
N ASP A 246 -8.10 2.36 11.89
CA ASP A 246 -9.22 2.73 11.05
C ASP A 246 -10.34 3.14 11.99
N ASP A 247 -10.54 4.44 12.10
CA ASP A 247 -11.53 5.06 12.98
C ASP A 247 -12.96 4.83 12.49
N VAL A 248 -13.15 4.71 11.16
CA VAL A 248 -14.47 4.46 10.54
C VAL A 248 -15.01 3.11 11.00
N ASN A 249 -14.15 2.09 11.04
CA ASN A 249 -14.52 0.73 11.44
C ASN A 249 -14.18 0.40 12.90
N ASN A 250 -13.60 1.35 13.66
CA ASN A 250 -13.11 1.17 15.04
C ASN A 250 -12.20 -0.07 15.18
N THR A 251 -11.27 -0.22 14.25
CA THR A 251 -10.32 -1.34 14.23
C THR A 251 -8.89 -0.88 14.45
N ILE A 252 -8.13 -1.68 15.20
CA ILE A 252 -6.74 -1.40 15.56
C ILE A 252 -5.93 -2.67 15.28
N LYS A 253 -4.84 -2.53 14.53
CA LYS A 253 -3.79 -3.55 14.43
C LYS A 253 -2.46 -2.96 14.81
N TRP A 254 -1.51 -3.80 15.20
CA TRP A 254 -0.16 -3.36 15.50
C TRP A 254 0.91 -4.27 14.94
N VAL A 255 2.07 -3.69 14.64
CA VAL A 255 3.23 -4.40 14.10
C VAL A 255 4.41 -4.23 15.02
N ASN A 256 4.93 -5.34 15.53
CA ASN A 256 6.20 -5.39 16.25
C ASN A 256 7.34 -5.48 15.23
N VAL A 257 8.27 -4.54 15.30
CA VAL A 257 9.46 -4.54 14.44
C VAL A 257 10.62 -5.13 15.22
N PHE A 258 11.10 -6.30 14.76
CA PHE A 258 12.25 -6.99 15.33
C PHE A 258 13.47 -6.79 14.43
N VAL A 259 14.56 -6.27 14.99
CA VAL A 259 15.80 -5.99 14.27
C VAL A 259 16.97 -6.63 15.00
N ASP A 260 17.73 -7.49 14.30
CA ASP A 260 18.89 -8.19 14.87
C ASP A 260 19.91 -8.59 13.79
N VAL A 261 20.97 -9.30 14.16
CA VAL A 261 21.90 -9.99 13.27
C VAL A 261 21.42 -11.42 13.06
N LYS A 262 21.35 -11.91 11.81
CA LYS A 262 20.80 -13.24 11.49
C LYS A 262 21.50 -14.39 12.23
N ASN A 263 22.83 -14.34 12.30
CA ASN A 263 23.68 -15.31 12.97
C ASN A 263 24.44 -14.62 14.12
N PRO A 264 23.82 -14.41 15.29
CA PRO A 264 24.33 -13.53 16.34
C PRO A 264 25.34 -14.20 17.29
N VAL A 265 25.77 -15.44 17.00
CA VAL A 265 26.71 -16.18 17.85
C VAL A 265 28.10 -16.14 17.24
N GLU A 266 29.03 -15.55 17.96
CA GLU A 266 30.45 -15.57 17.62
C GLU A 266 31.21 -16.44 18.63
N ILE A 267 32.06 -17.36 18.16
CA ILE A 267 32.98 -18.14 19.01
C ILE A 267 34.38 -17.61 18.76
N GLU A 268 35.11 -17.28 19.82
CA GLU A 268 36.45 -16.67 19.74
C GLU A 268 37.44 -17.55 18.98
N ASN A 269 37.44 -18.85 19.28
CA ASN A 269 38.22 -19.86 18.55
C ASN A 269 37.31 -21.04 18.19
N THR A 270 37.07 -21.25 16.89
CA THR A 270 36.27 -22.36 16.37
C THR A 270 37.02 -23.67 16.29
N ASP A 271 38.35 -23.64 16.39
CA ASP A 271 39.22 -24.81 16.37
C ASP A 271 40.05 -24.83 17.65
N ILE A 272 39.72 -25.76 18.54
CA ILE A 272 40.36 -25.87 19.85
C ILE A 272 41.04 -27.22 20.02
N THR A 273 42.19 -27.20 20.69
CA THR A 273 42.89 -28.40 21.15
C THR A 273 42.94 -28.36 22.67
N THR A 274 42.41 -29.39 23.32
CA THR A 274 42.51 -29.54 24.77
C THR A 274 43.96 -29.85 25.18
N SER A 275 44.29 -29.70 26.46
CA SER A 275 45.53 -30.29 26.96
C SER A 275 45.45 -31.82 26.87
N ASP A 276 46.58 -32.47 26.61
CA ASP A 276 46.62 -33.93 26.55
C ASP A 276 46.08 -34.56 27.85
N ILE A 277 45.31 -35.64 27.71
CA ILE A 277 44.80 -36.41 28.85
C ILE A 277 45.50 -37.75 28.93
N THR A 278 45.62 -38.29 30.14
CA THR A 278 46.07 -39.67 30.33
C THR A 278 44.90 -40.62 30.29
N THR A 279 45.17 -41.88 29.96
CA THR A 279 44.18 -42.96 30.11
C THR A 279 43.73 -43.04 31.58
N THR A 280 42.48 -42.66 31.85
CA THR A 280 41.94 -42.55 33.21
C THR A 280 40.54 -43.13 33.31
N SER A 281 40.22 -43.62 34.51
CA SER A 281 38.90 -44.19 34.86
C SER A 281 37.79 -43.14 35.08
N SER A 282 38.09 -41.85 34.86
CA SER A 282 37.18 -40.73 35.08
C SER A 282 37.22 -39.75 33.92
N SER A 283 36.07 -39.20 33.52
CA SER A 283 36.01 -38.20 32.46
C SER A 283 36.81 -36.96 32.84
N THR A 284 37.49 -36.37 31.87
CA THR A 284 38.26 -35.12 32.07
C THR A 284 37.42 -33.94 31.61
N SER A 285 37.33 -32.89 32.43
CA SER A 285 36.61 -31.66 32.11
C SER A 285 37.57 -30.50 31.94
N PHE A 286 37.47 -29.83 30.79
CA PHE A 286 38.15 -28.59 30.47
C PHE A 286 37.14 -27.45 30.60
N ARG A 287 37.36 -26.55 31.57
CA ARG A 287 36.51 -25.39 31.77
C ARG A 287 37.04 -24.20 30.99
N ALA A 288 36.15 -23.38 30.45
CA ALA A 288 36.48 -22.14 29.74
C ALA A 288 37.57 -22.34 28.67
N ILE A 289 37.44 -23.39 27.86
CA ILE A 289 38.44 -23.69 26.82
C ILE A 289 38.38 -22.68 25.66
N THR A 290 37.22 -22.06 25.47
CA THR A 290 36.98 -20.94 24.56
C THR A 290 35.78 -20.16 25.07
N THR A 291 35.56 -18.97 24.54
CA THR A 291 34.40 -18.14 24.84
C THR A 291 33.51 -18.00 23.61
N TRP A 292 32.23 -17.74 23.87
CA TRP A 292 31.29 -17.31 22.83
C TRP A 292 30.59 -16.03 23.25
N LYS A 293 30.21 -15.24 22.26
CA LYS A 293 29.64 -13.91 22.44
C LYS A 293 28.33 -13.78 21.68
N ASN A 294 27.39 -13.07 22.27
CA ASN A 294 26.23 -12.57 21.56
C ASN A 294 26.59 -11.25 20.87
N VAL A 295 26.74 -11.27 19.54
CA VAL A 295 26.98 -10.08 18.71
C VAL A 295 25.71 -9.48 18.11
N GLY A 296 24.55 -10.06 18.44
CA GLY A 296 23.25 -9.55 18.07
C GLY A 296 22.72 -8.45 19.01
N ASN A 297 21.46 -8.11 18.78
CA ASN A 297 20.72 -7.09 19.52
C ASN A 297 19.83 -7.67 20.63
N HIS A 298 19.35 -8.91 20.53
CA HIS A 298 18.44 -9.52 21.51
C HIS A 298 19.09 -10.64 22.32
N ILE A 299 18.46 -11.01 23.43
CA ILE A 299 18.89 -12.12 24.29
C ILE A 299 18.83 -13.44 23.50
N LEU A 300 19.91 -14.23 23.59
CA LEU A 300 19.97 -15.58 23.02
C LEU A 300 19.66 -16.66 24.05
N LYS A 301 19.00 -17.73 23.61
CA LYS A 301 18.72 -18.95 24.37
C LYS A 301 19.13 -20.19 23.57
N PHE A 302 19.21 -21.32 24.28
CA PHE A 302 19.27 -22.63 23.62
C PHE A 302 18.01 -22.86 22.80
N ASN A 303 18.19 -23.31 21.56
CA ASN A 303 17.09 -23.81 20.74
C ASN A 303 16.91 -25.32 20.97
N LEU A 304 17.99 -26.09 20.76
CA LEU A 304 18.02 -27.55 20.85
C LEU A 304 19.30 -28.02 21.54
N ALA A 305 19.33 -29.32 21.89
CA ALA A 305 20.52 -29.96 22.41
C ALA A 305 21.70 -29.84 21.42
N THR A 306 22.91 -29.80 21.97
CA THR A 306 24.14 -29.84 21.16
C THR A 306 24.25 -31.21 20.48
N THR A 307 24.55 -31.21 19.19
CA THR A 307 24.80 -32.43 18.41
C THR A 307 26.27 -32.51 18.03
N TYR A 308 26.73 -33.69 17.63
CA TYR A 308 28.15 -33.97 17.36
C TYR A 308 28.33 -34.65 16.01
N GLU A 309 29.22 -34.10 15.20
CA GLU A 309 29.58 -34.62 13.87
C GLU A 309 31.11 -34.78 13.74
N ASN A 310 31.56 -35.33 12.61
CA ASN A 310 32.98 -35.48 12.24
C ASN A 310 33.85 -36.15 13.33
N LYS A 311 33.30 -37.19 13.97
CA LYS A 311 33.97 -37.95 15.03
C LYS A 311 35.13 -38.78 14.46
N ILE A 312 36.34 -38.56 14.99
CA ILE A 312 37.53 -39.35 14.69
C ILE A 312 38.10 -39.90 16.01
N PRO A 313 38.28 -41.23 16.16
CA PRO A 313 37.80 -42.28 15.25
C PRO A 313 36.26 -42.28 15.15
N THR A 314 35.73 -42.82 14.05
CA THR A 314 34.27 -42.91 13.87
C THR A 314 33.66 -43.75 14.99
N SER A 315 32.66 -43.20 15.67
CA SER A 315 31.98 -43.85 16.78
C SER A 315 30.55 -43.33 16.94
N ASP A 316 29.66 -44.20 17.41
CA ASP A 316 28.30 -43.82 17.81
C ASP A 316 28.29 -43.08 19.16
N ILE A 317 29.38 -43.19 19.93
CA ILE A 317 29.53 -42.53 21.24
C ILE A 317 30.13 -41.14 21.05
N ASP A 318 29.60 -40.16 21.78
CA ASP A 318 30.17 -38.81 21.84
C ASP A 318 31.30 -38.77 22.88
N PHE A 319 32.52 -39.08 22.44
CA PHE A 319 33.70 -39.15 23.31
C PHE A 319 34.27 -37.77 23.71
N ILE A 320 33.97 -36.74 22.93
CA ILE A 320 34.19 -35.33 23.25
C ILE A 320 32.82 -34.65 23.22
N THR A 321 32.42 -34.04 24.33
CA THR A 321 31.18 -33.25 24.42
C THR A 321 31.51 -31.81 24.79
N ALA A 322 30.68 -30.87 24.34
CA ALA A 322 30.85 -29.46 24.61
C ALA A 322 29.55 -28.84 25.11
N ARG A 323 29.67 -27.91 26.05
CA ARG A 323 28.54 -27.20 26.64
C ARG A 323 28.83 -25.72 26.67
N ARG A 324 27.96 -24.94 26.02
CA ARG A 324 27.87 -23.50 26.22
C ARG A 324 27.27 -23.20 27.58
N ASN A 325 27.86 -22.30 28.34
CA ASN A 325 27.24 -21.79 29.54
C ASN A 325 26.22 -20.71 29.17
N PHE A 326 25.02 -20.80 29.74
CA PHE A 326 23.99 -19.77 29.68
C PHE A 326 23.59 -19.43 31.11
N THR A 327 23.21 -18.18 31.35
CA THR A 327 22.46 -17.83 32.56
C THR A 327 21.02 -18.31 32.42
N SER A 328 20.26 -18.31 33.52
CA SER A 328 18.85 -18.73 33.51
C SER A 328 17.96 -17.90 32.57
N ILE A 329 18.36 -16.67 32.25
CA ILE A 329 17.60 -15.76 31.40
C ILE A 329 18.04 -15.79 29.92
N GLY A 330 19.22 -16.35 29.63
CA GLY A 330 19.85 -16.33 28.31
C GLY A 330 21.23 -15.66 28.34
N LEU A 331 21.76 -15.27 27.18
CA LEU A 331 22.95 -14.41 27.07
C LEU A 331 22.54 -13.08 26.47
N ALA A 332 22.77 -11.97 27.19
CA ALA A 332 22.35 -10.65 26.74
C ALA A 332 23.26 -10.11 25.62
N PRO A 333 22.83 -9.05 24.93
CA PRO A 333 23.64 -8.44 23.85
C PRO A 333 25.02 -8.04 24.35
N LYS A 334 26.06 -8.30 23.55
CA LYS A 334 27.47 -8.02 23.83
C LYS A 334 28.09 -8.81 25.00
N GLU A 335 27.32 -9.62 25.72
CA GLU A 335 27.86 -10.49 26.75
C GLU A 335 28.57 -11.70 26.14
N SER A 336 29.53 -12.22 26.89
CA SER A 336 30.26 -13.45 26.57
C SER A 336 30.05 -14.49 27.66
N ALA A 337 30.12 -15.76 27.27
CA ALA A 337 30.10 -16.88 28.21
C ALA A 337 31.07 -17.98 27.77
N ASP A 338 31.48 -18.79 28.73
CA ASP A 338 32.44 -19.87 28.50
C ASP A 338 31.80 -21.06 27.78
N ILE A 339 32.63 -21.76 27.01
CA ILE A 339 32.37 -23.12 26.55
C ILE A 339 33.24 -24.07 27.36
N ASN A 340 32.62 -25.11 27.89
CA ASN A 340 33.28 -26.19 28.60
C ASN A 340 33.30 -27.45 27.72
N VAL A 341 34.38 -28.22 27.80
CA VAL A 341 34.53 -29.50 27.09
C VAL A 341 34.68 -30.63 28.11
N VAL A 342 34.08 -31.78 27.81
CA VAL A 342 34.25 -33.01 28.59
C VAL A 342 34.68 -34.12 27.65
N VAL A 343 35.79 -34.76 27.98
CA VAL A 343 36.29 -35.95 27.31
C VAL A 343 35.96 -37.16 28.18
N ILE A 344 35.34 -38.17 27.59
CA ILE A 344 34.93 -39.36 28.33
C ILE A 344 36.15 -40.15 28.83
N LYS A 345 35.94 -40.95 29.88
CA LYS A 345 36.92 -41.88 30.44
C LYS A 345 37.22 -43.07 29.51
N ASP A 346 38.24 -43.83 29.88
CA ASP A 346 38.56 -45.16 29.31
C ASP A 346 38.82 -45.16 27.79
N LEU A 347 39.21 -44.01 27.22
CA LEU A 347 39.61 -43.90 25.82
C LEU A 347 41.01 -44.52 25.61
N PRO A 348 41.23 -45.36 24.59
CA PRO A 348 42.56 -45.78 24.17
C PRO A 348 43.47 -44.61 23.79
N VAL A 349 44.79 -44.80 23.89
CA VAL A 349 45.80 -43.85 23.39
C VAL A 349 45.56 -43.53 21.92
N GLY A 350 45.54 -42.25 21.58
CA GLY A 350 45.27 -41.79 20.22
C GLY A 350 44.85 -40.33 20.15
N GLU A 351 44.70 -39.82 18.93
CA GLU A 351 44.11 -38.53 18.65
C GLU A 351 42.59 -38.69 18.45
N TYR A 352 41.83 -37.81 19.08
CA TYR A 352 40.37 -37.77 19.01
C TYR A 352 39.90 -36.41 18.50
N LYS A 353 38.94 -36.40 17.58
CA LYS A 353 38.32 -35.19 17.04
C LYS A 353 36.80 -35.28 17.07
N SER A 354 36.14 -34.15 17.29
CA SER A 354 34.68 -34.02 17.15
C SER A 354 34.32 -32.57 16.86
N THR A 355 33.27 -32.35 16.09
CA THR A 355 32.67 -31.03 15.88
C THR A 355 31.37 -30.94 16.68
N ALA A 356 31.31 -30.06 17.66
CA ALA A 356 30.09 -29.73 18.37
C ALA A 356 29.26 -28.72 17.55
N VAL A 357 27.97 -28.98 17.38
CA VAL A 357 27.04 -28.14 16.62
C VAL A 357 26.01 -27.54 17.59
N PHE A 358 26.06 -26.22 17.73
CA PHE A 358 25.27 -25.48 18.70
C PHE A 358 24.09 -24.76 18.03
N HIS A 359 22.87 -25.07 18.48
CA HIS A 359 21.64 -24.45 18.00
C HIS A 359 21.13 -23.36 18.94
N SER A 360 20.92 -22.16 18.42
CA SER A 360 20.52 -20.97 19.21
C SER A 360 19.22 -20.39 18.69
N LYS A 361 18.50 -19.66 19.56
CA LYS A 361 17.32 -18.88 19.19
C LYS A 361 17.30 -17.55 19.94
N PHE A 362 16.59 -16.57 19.39
CA PHE A 362 16.24 -15.35 20.13
C PHE A 362 15.17 -15.68 21.19
N ALA A 363 15.30 -15.09 22.37
CA ALA A 363 14.35 -15.30 23.46
C ALA A 363 12.96 -14.76 23.09
N ASN A 364 11.93 -15.61 23.20
CA ASN A 364 10.51 -15.30 22.89
C ASN A 364 10.22 -14.99 21.41
N HIS A 365 11.12 -15.41 20.51
CA HIS A 365 10.96 -15.29 19.06
C HIS A 365 11.21 -16.64 18.39
N GLU A 366 10.47 -17.65 18.82
CA GLU A 366 10.56 -19.04 18.33
C GLU A 366 10.36 -19.14 16.82
N ALA A 367 9.61 -18.21 16.23
CA ALA A 367 9.36 -18.15 14.80
C ALA A 367 10.61 -17.84 13.95
N THR A 368 11.75 -17.48 14.55
CA THR A 368 13.01 -17.27 13.81
C THR A 368 13.96 -18.46 13.90
N ALA A 369 13.59 -19.54 14.60
CA ALA A 369 14.49 -20.65 14.88
C ALA A 369 15.01 -21.37 13.61
N ASP A 370 14.23 -21.31 12.52
CA ASP A 370 14.56 -21.82 11.19
C ASP A 370 15.50 -20.91 10.40
N LEU A 371 15.65 -19.64 10.80
CA LEU A 371 16.47 -18.65 10.09
C LEU A 371 17.91 -18.56 10.61
N ILE A 372 18.16 -19.03 11.84
CA ILE A 372 19.45 -18.92 12.52
C ILE A 372 20.27 -20.17 12.23
N GLU A 373 21.45 -19.98 11.65
CA GLU A 373 22.35 -21.09 11.38
C GLU A 373 23.03 -21.58 12.68
N PRO A 374 23.26 -22.89 12.81
CA PRO A 374 24.01 -23.41 13.93
C PRO A 374 25.48 -23.00 13.85
N VAL A 375 26.09 -22.73 15.00
CA VAL A 375 27.53 -22.46 15.09
C VAL A 375 28.27 -23.75 15.43
N LYS A 376 29.46 -23.93 14.86
CA LYS A 376 30.27 -25.15 15.01
C LYS A 376 31.56 -24.87 15.79
N LEU A 377 31.97 -25.85 16.59
CA LEU A 377 33.23 -25.84 17.33
C LEU A 377 33.94 -27.18 17.10
N ASN A 378 35.09 -27.15 16.44
CA ASN A 378 35.96 -28.29 16.22
C ASN A 378 36.88 -28.47 17.44
N ILE A 379 36.95 -29.69 17.93
CA ILE A 379 37.65 -30.02 19.17
C ILE A 379 38.58 -31.19 18.90
N THR A 380 39.86 -31.02 19.22
CA THR A 380 40.88 -32.07 19.19
C THR A 380 41.36 -32.37 20.61
N THR A 381 41.58 -33.64 20.92
CA THR A 381 42.17 -34.11 22.18
C THR A 381 43.13 -35.25 21.89
N ASN A 382 44.29 -35.27 22.55
CA ASN A 382 45.16 -36.45 22.54
C ASN A 382 45.06 -37.20 23.86
N VAL A 383 44.95 -38.52 23.76
CA VAL A 383 45.06 -39.44 24.89
C VAL A 383 46.46 -40.05 24.87
N LYS A 384 47.19 -39.90 25.97
CA LYS A 384 48.55 -40.41 26.17
C LYS A 384 48.60 -41.41 27.32
N ASN A 385 49.71 -42.14 27.41
CA ASN A 385 49.99 -43.03 28.54
C ASN A 385 50.22 -42.26 29.83
#